data_AF-A0A7L3X4L9-F1
#
_entry.id   AF-A0A7L3X4L9-F1
#
_cell.length_a   1.000
_cell.length_b   1.000
_cell.length_c   1.000
_cell.angle_alpha   90.00
_cell.angle_beta   90.00
_cell.angle_gamma   90.00
#
_symmetry.space_group_name_H-M   'P 1'
#
loop_
_entity.id
_entity.type
_entity.pdbx_description
1 polymer ?
#
loop_
_entity_poly.entity_id
_entity_poly.type
_entity_poly.pdbx_seq_one_letter_code
_entity_poly.pdbx_strand_id
1 'polypeptide(L)'
;DSFHLKGSSLANGNLNLHSTVKRKLDGEKDYVFDKRLRYSVRQNESNCRFRDIVVRKEDGFTHILLSSQTSDNNALTPEIMKEVRRALCNASADDSKLLLLSAVGSVFCSGLDYSYLIGRLSNDRRKESTRIAEAIRDFVKAFIQFKKPIVVAINGPALGLGASILPLCDIVWASEKAWFQTPYATIRLTPAGCSSYTFPQILGVAL
;
A
#
# COMPACT_ATOMS: atom_id res chain seq x y z
N ASP A 1 -17.48 -6.80 -68.09
CA ASP A 1 -18.01 -5.43 -68.20
C ASP A 1 -17.14 -4.43 -67.48
N SER A 2 -16.73 -3.45 -68.27
CA SER A 2 -15.73 -2.40 -68.04
C SER A 2 -16.25 -1.25 -67.19
N PHE A 3 -15.32 -0.42 -66.66
CA PHE A 3 -15.36 1.03 -66.30
C PHE A 3 -14.40 1.21 -65.11
N HIS A 4 -13.15 1.71 -65.18
CA HIS A 4 -12.54 2.87 -65.84
C HIS A 4 -13.11 4.22 -65.37
N LEU A 5 -12.41 4.94 -64.47
CA LEU A 5 -11.63 6.16 -64.77
C LEU A 5 -11.29 7.04 -63.54
N LYS A 6 -10.01 7.44 -63.52
CA LYS A 6 -9.39 8.76 -63.22
C LYS A 6 -9.68 9.50 -61.90
N GLY A 7 -8.58 9.94 -61.28
CA GLY A 7 -8.58 10.81 -60.10
C GLY A 7 -8.52 12.31 -60.39
N SER A 8 -8.27 13.08 -59.34
CA SER A 8 -7.77 14.45 -59.39
C SER A 8 -7.20 14.86 -58.03
N SER A 9 -5.94 15.28 -58.02
CA SER A 9 -5.34 16.17 -57.02
C SER A 9 -5.83 17.60 -57.27
N LEU A 10 -5.97 18.40 -56.20
CA LEU A 10 -5.95 19.88 -56.07
C LEU A 10 -6.64 20.22 -54.72
N ALA A 11 -6.34 21.23 -53.92
CA ALA A 11 -5.20 22.10 -53.67
C ALA A 11 -5.56 22.87 -52.37
N ASN A 12 -4.53 23.34 -51.66
CA ASN A 12 -4.53 24.19 -50.47
C ASN A 12 -5.74 25.11 -50.24
N GLY A 13 -6.31 25.02 -49.03
CA GLY A 13 -7.16 26.05 -48.43
C GLY A 13 -6.66 26.39 -47.02
N ASN A 14 -5.70 27.31 -46.94
CA ASN A 14 -5.32 27.98 -45.69
C ASN A 14 -6.47 28.89 -45.25
N LEU A 15 -7.14 28.55 -44.15
CA LEU A 15 -7.94 29.50 -43.39
C LEU A 15 -7.45 29.46 -41.94
N ASN A 16 -6.58 30.42 -41.63
CA ASN A 16 -6.24 30.81 -40.28
C ASN A 16 -7.46 31.50 -39.65
N LEU A 17 -8.00 30.91 -38.59
CA LEU A 17 -8.78 31.64 -37.59
C LEU A 17 -8.07 31.48 -36.25
N HIS A 18 -7.41 32.57 -35.83
CA HIS A 18 -6.76 32.68 -34.53
C HIS A 18 -7.81 32.72 -33.41
N SER A 19 -7.75 31.79 -32.45
CA SER A 19 -8.07 32.08 -31.03
C SER A 19 -7.50 31.00 -30.08
N THR A 20 -6.39 31.36 -29.42
CA THR A 20 -6.10 31.19 -27.99
C THR A 20 -6.52 29.91 -27.24
N VAL A 21 -6.10 28.69 -27.65
CA VAL A 21 -6.03 27.52 -26.72
C VAL A 21 -4.88 26.54 -27.04
N LYS A 22 -3.80 26.98 -27.70
CA LYS A 22 -2.56 26.18 -27.86
C LYS A 22 -1.46 26.72 -26.96
N ARG A 23 -1.57 26.47 -25.66
CA ARG A 23 -0.43 26.47 -24.72
C ARG A 23 -0.87 25.81 -23.40
N LYS A 24 -0.08 24.83 -22.96
CA LYS A 24 -0.22 23.95 -21.77
C LYS A 24 -0.91 22.59 -22.01
N LEU A 25 -0.33 21.82 -22.91
CA LEU A 25 -0.23 20.36 -22.77
C LEU A 25 1.24 20.05 -23.02
N ASP A 26 2.07 20.47 -22.07
CA ASP A 26 3.49 20.18 -22.06
C ASP A 26 3.84 19.86 -20.60
N GLY A 27 4.21 18.61 -20.36
CA GLY A 27 4.41 18.07 -19.02
C GLY A 27 3.77 16.71 -18.80
N GLU A 28 3.97 15.77 -19.72
CA GLU A 28 3.98 14.34 -19.37
C GLU A 28 5.09 14.16 -18.32
N LYS A 29 4.71 14.19 -17.04
CA LYS A 29 5.60 13.72 -15.97
C LYS A 29 5.42 12.22 -15.90
N ASP A 30 6.20 11.51 -16.72
CA ASP A 30 6.51 10.11 -16.51
C ASP A 30 6.94 9.93 -15.04
N TYR A 31 6.09 9.26 -14.27
CA TYR A 31 6.38 8.90 -12.89
C TYR A 31 7.43 7.78 -12.91
N VAL A 32 8.71 8.16 -13.02
CA VAL A 32 9.82 7.22 -12.98
C VAL A 32 10.07 6.83 -11.52
N PHE A 33 9.85 5.56 -11.18
CA PHE A 33 10.23 5.00 -9.88
C PHE A 33 11.75 5.14 -9.68
N ASP A 34 12.16 6.11 -8.86
CA ASP A 34 13.57 6.46 -8.68
C ASP A 34 14.32 5.40 -7.86
N LYS A 35 15.30 4.74 -8.50
CA LYS A 35 16.21 3.78 -7.87
C LYS A 35 17.06 4.39 -6.74
N ARG A 36 17.14 5.73 -6.64
CA ARG A 36 17.80 6.44 -5.52
C ARG A 36 17.04 6.36 -4.20
N LEU A 37 15.80 5.83 -4.17
CA LEU A 37 15.08 5.56 -2.92
C LEU A 37 15.83 4.64 -1.94
N ARG A 38 16.89 3.96 -2.39
CA ARG A 38 17.79 3.14 -1.57
C ARG A 38 18.77 3.96 -0.70
N TYR A 39 19.03 5.23 -1.01
CA TYR A 39 20.06 6.01 -0.33
C TYR A 39 19.69 7.49 -0.24
N SER A 40 19.16 7.91 0.91
CA SER A 40 19.54 9.14 1.63
C SER A 40 18.54 9.37 2.77
N VAL A 41 18.98 9.04 3.98
CA VAL A 41 18.29 9.31 5.23
C VAL A 41 18.92 10.57 5.82
N ARG A 42 18.20 11.68 5.89
CA ARG A 42 18.55 12.80 6.77
C ARG A 42 17.43 13.00 7.78
N GLN A 43 17.84 12.90 9.05
CA GLN A 43 17.03 12.88 10.25
C GLN A 43 16.68 14.28 10.77
N ASN A 44 15.54 14.36 11.48
CA ASN A 44 15.33 14.99 12.80
C ASN A 44 13.81 14.85 13.12
N GLU A 45 13.28 14.61 14.33
CA GLU A 45 13.72 14.53 15.73
C GLU A 45 12.86 13.44 16.42
N SER A 46 13.38 12.82 17.49
CA SER A 46 12.97 11.55 18.11
C SER A 46 13.49 10.31 17.37
N ASN A 47 14.58 9.74 17.89
CA ASN A 47 15.36 8.67 17.27
C ASN A 47 14.65 7.31 17.34
N CYS A 48 13.44 7.19 16.78
CA CYS A 48 12.79 5.92 16.56
C CYS A 48 13.44 5.25 15.34
N ARG A 49 14.58 4.60 15.55
CA ARG A 49 15.13 3.72 14.53
C ARG A 49 14.18 2.55 14.35
N PHE A 50 13.68 2.39 13.14
CA PHE A 50 12.90 1.26 12.70
C PHE A 50 13.81 0.31 11.93
N ARG A 51 13.64 -0.99 12.10
CA ARG A 51 14.44 -2.01 11.42
C ARG A 51 13.78 -2.41 10.10
N ASP A 52 12.46 -2.55 10.11
CA ASP A 52 11.70 -3.20 9.04
C ASP A 52 10.74 -2.26 8.30
N ILE A 53 10.68 -1.01 8.75
CA ILE A 53 9.99 0.07 8.05
C ILE A 53 10.90 1.28 7.90
N VAL A 54 10.60 2.11 6.90
CA VAL A 54 11.20 3.44 6.75
C VAL A 54 10.11 4.47 6.95
N VAL A 55 10.37 5.49 7.76
CA VAL A 55 9.46 6.62 7.98
C VAL A 55 10.12 7.87 7.43
N ARG A 56 9.42 8.59 6.56
CA ARG A 56 9.85 9.87 6.01
C ARG A 56 8.78 10.91 6.31
N LYS A 57 9.21 12.06 6.81
CA LYS A 57 8.34 13.22 6.96
C LYS A 57 8.54 14.11 5.75
N GLU A 58 7.48 14.28 4.97
CA GLU A 58 7.44 15.11 3.78
C GLU A 58 6.57 16.35 4.07
N ASP A 59 6.56 17.32 3.15
CA ASP A 59 5.73 18.50 3.31
C ASP A 59 4.23 18.13 3.26
N GLY A 60 3.57 18.24 4.43
CA GLY A 60 2.16 17.96 4.60
C GLY A 60 1.77 16.49 4.82
N PHE A 61 2.69 15.53 4.79
CA PHE A 61 2.37 14.12 5.07
C PHE A 61 3.54 13.31 5.63
N THR A 62 3.21 12.23 6.35
CA THR A 62 4.19 11.23 6.77
C THR A 62 4.07 9.99 5.89
N HIS A 63 5.20 9.52 5.36
CA HIS A 63 5.31 8.33 4.53
C HIS A 63 5.90 7.17 5.34
N ILE A 64 5.12 6.11 5.52
CA ILE A 64 5.59 4.83 6.06
C ILE A 64 5.79 3.87 4.88
N LEU A 65 6.99 3.33 4.74
CA LEU A 65 7.34 2.32 3.76
C LEU A 65 7.63 0.99 4.48
N LEU A 66 6.88 -0.05 4.14
CA LEU A 66 7.24 -1.43 4.49
C LEU A 66 8.48 -1.82 3.69
N SER A 67 9.56 -2.19 4.38
CA SER A 67 10.82 -2.58 3.77
C SER A 67 11.54 -3.52 4.72
N SER A 68 10.93 -4.69 4.97
CA SER A 68 11.43 -5.60 5.97
C SER A 68 12.82 -6.13 5.61
N GLN A 69 13.67 -6.23 6.63
CA GLN A 69 14.99 -6.85 6.59
C GLN A 69 15.02 -8.17 7.38
N THR A 70 13.91 -8.51 8.05
CA THR A 70 13.79 -9.68 8.93
C THR A 70 12.75 -10.68 8.47
N SER A 71 11.94 -10.33 7.49
CA SER A 71 10.95 -11.20 6.89
C SER A 71 10.93 -11.06 5.37
N ASP A 72 10.57 -12.14 4.69
CA ASP A 72 10.41 -12.14 3.24
C ASP A 72 9.09 -11.49 2.85
N ASN A 73 9.08 -10.79 1.71
CA ASN A 73 7.87 -10.22 1.10
C ASN A 73 7.05 -9.33 2.05
N ASN A 74 7.73 -8.62 2.96
CA ASN A 74 7.11 -7.78 3.99
C ASN A 74 6.09 -8.54 4.84
N ALA A 75 6.39 -9.78 5.22
CA ALA A 75 5.55 -10.56 6.14
C ALA A 75 5.55 -9.93 7.54
N LEU A 76 4.40 -9.93 8.19
CA LEU A 76 4.15 -9.28 9.47
C LEU A 76 4.45 -10.23 10.62
N THR A 77 5.54 -9.96 11.32
CA THR A 77 5.83 -10.49 12.66
C THR A 77 5.29 -9.52 13.73
N PRO A 78 5.13 -9.96 14.99
CA PRO A 78 4.76 -9.07 16.09
C PRO A 78 5.70 -7.85 16.23
N GLU A 79 6.97 -8.03 15.93
CA GLU A 79 7.99 -6.97 15.95
C GLU A 79 7.72 -5.91 14.86
N ILE A 80 7.44 -6.33 13.62
CA ILE A 80 7.10 -5.42 12.51
C ILE A 80 5.78 -4.69 12.78
N MET A 81 4.77 -5.40 13.29
CA MET A 81 3.49 -4.78 13.70
C MET A 81 3.70 -3.70 14.77
N LYS A 82 4.58 -3.94 15.74
CA LYS A 82 4.92 -2.97 16.78
C LYS A 82 5.61 -1.74 16.19
N GLU A 83 6.49 -1.92 15.20
CA GLU A 83 7.14 -0.81 14.49
C GLU A 83 6.12 0.05 13.74
N VAL A 84 5.24 -0.57 12.94
CA VAL A 84 4.19 0.14 12.20
C VAL A 84 3.26 0.87 13.16
N ARG A 85 2.81 0.23 14.24
CA ARG A 85 1.97 0.87 15.26
C ARG A 85 2.64 2.11 15.85
N ARG A 86 3.93 2.02 16.19
CA ARG A 86 4.67 3.18 16.72
C ARG A 86 4.78 4.30 15.69
N ALA A 87 5.02 3.97 14.43
CA ALA A 87 5.05 4.97 13.35
C ALA A 87 3.68 5.63 13.13
N LEU A 88 2.58 4.87 13.18
CA LEU A 88 1.21 5.40 13.16
C LEU A 88 0.95 6.34 14.34
N CYS A 89 1.33 5.95 15.57
CA CYS A 89 1.18 6.84 16.73
C CYS A 89 1.94 8.15 16.55
N ASN A 90 3.18 8.09 16.07
CA ASN A 90 4.00 9.28 15.82
C ASN A 90 3.37 10.18 14.74
N ALA A 91 2.95 9.59 13.61
CA ALA A 91 2.29 10.30 12.52
C ALA A 91 0.91 10.87 12.93
N SER A 92 0.23 10.26 13.90
CA SER A 92 -1.02 10.81 14.42
C SER A 92 -0.80 12.07 15.26
N ALA A 93 0.37 12.21 15.89
CA ALA A 93 0.69 13.30 16.80
C ALA A 93 1.48 14.46 16.13
N ASP A 94 2.07 14.23 14.96
CA ASP A 94 2.79 15.26 14.21
C ASP A 94 1.85 16.26 13.52
N ASP A 95 2.42 17.19 12.75
CA ASP A 95 1.75 18.21 11.93
C ASP A 95 1.37 17.71 10.51
N SER A 96 1.59 16.43 10.19
CA SER A 96 1.19 15.85 8.91
C SER A 96 -0.32 15.90 8.74
N LYS A 97 -0.80 16.16 7.53
CA LYS A 97 -2.23 16.20 7.21
C LYS A 97 -2.79 14.83 6.87
N LEU A 98 -1.94 13.94 6.36
CA LEU A 98 -2.29 12.57 6.00
C LEU A 98 -1.09 11.63 6.19
N LEU A 99 -1.36 10.33 6.09
CA LEU A 99 -0.36 9.27 6.05
C LEU A 99 -0.34 8.63 4.65
N LEU A 100 0.85 8.45 4.08
CA LEU A 100 1.06 7.56 2.95
C LEU A 100 1.66 6.24 3.46
N LEU A 101 1.01 5.11 3.16
CA LEU A 101 1.54 3.77 3.41
C LEU A 101 1.90 3.12 2.07
N SER A 102 3.14 2.67 1.92
CA SER A 102 3.56 1.90 0.73
C SER A 102 4.56 0.81 1.10
N ALA A 103 5.10 0.11 0.11
CA ALA A 103 6.09 -0.93 0.31
C ALA A 103 7.25 -0.85 -0.69
N VAL A 104 8.38 -1.43 -0.30
CA VAL A 104 9.55 -1.69 -1.14
C VAL A 104 9.59 -3.18 -1.50
N GLY A 105 9.97 -3.48 -2.74
CA GLY A 105 10.06 -4.86 -3.24
C GLY A 105 8.99 -5.16 -4.30
N SER A 106 8.82 -6.44 -4.63
CA SER A 106 7.81 -6.90 -5.59
C SER A 106 6.47 -7.25 -4.94
N VAL A 107 6.42 -7.35 -3.61
CA VAL A 107 5.23 -7.66 -2.81
C VAL A 107 4.94 -6.51 -1.86
N PHE A 108 3.67 -6.09 -1.79
CA PHE A 108 3.27 -5.05 -0.85
C PHE A 108 3.37 -5.57 0.59
N CYS A 109 2.59 -6.61 0.89
CA CYS A 109 2.64 -7.29 2.19
C CYS A 109 2.06 -8.70 2.07
N SER A 110 2.83 -9.72 2.45
CA SER A 110 2.40 -11.12 2.40
C SER A 110 1.50 -11.56 3.56
N GLY A 111 1.14 -10.65 4.47
CA GLY A 111 0.28 -10.94 5.61
C GLY A 111 1.07 -11.44 6.81
N LEU A 112 0.54 -12.37 7.59
CA LEU A 112 1.25 -12.91 8.76
C LEU A 112 2.41 -13.80 8.33
N ASP A 113 3.55 -13.71 9.02
CA ASP A 113 4.66 -14.65 8.82
C ASP A 113 4.34 -16.01 9.44
N TYR A 114 3.80 -16.93 8.64
CA TYR A 114 3.42 -18.27 9.12
C TYR A 114 4.61 -19.12 9.59
N SER A 115 5.79 -18.94 9.00
CA SER A 115 7.00 -19.65 9.41
C SER A 115 7.40 -19.23 10.82
N TYR A 116 7.33 -17.93 11.12
CA TYR A 116 7.48 -17.40 12.47
C TYR A 116 6.42 -17.97 13.43
N LEU A 117 5.15 -17.98 13.03
CA LEU A 117 4.06 -18.48 13.87
C LEU A 117 4.26 -19.96 14.25
N ILE A 118 4.49 -20.82 13.26
CA ILE A 118 4.64 -22.27 13.47
C ILE A 118 5.87 -22.57 14.34
N GLY A 119 6.99 -21.89 14.09
CA GLY A 119 8.23 -22.09 14.85
C GLY A 119 8.15 -21.69 16.32
N ARG A 120 7.23 -20.78 16.69
CA ARG A 120 7.09 -20.29 18.08
C ARG A 120 5.99 -21.01 18.85
N LEU A 121 4.96 -21.50 18.15
CA LEU A 121 3.87 -22.29 18.74
C LEU A 121 4.33 -23.66 19.26
N SER A 122 5.47 -24.17 18.81
CA SER A 122 6.07 -25.44 19.26
C SER A 122 6.61 -25.39 20.70
N ASN A 123 6.93 -24.20 21.24
CA ASN A 123 7.47 -24.04 22.59
C ASN A 123 6.36 -24.01 23.65
N ASP A 124 5.47 -23.01 23.58
CA ASP A 124 4.31 -22.85 24.45
C ASP A 124 3.16 -22.29 23.63
N ARG A 125 2.36 -23.21 23.08
CA ARG A 125 1.25 -22.90 22.18
C ARG A 125 0.26 -21.90 22.78
N ARG A 126 -0.07 -22.03 24.06
CA ARG A 126 -1.10 -21.19 24.69
C ARG A 126 -0.59 -19.77 24.88
N LYS A 127 0.63 -19.62 25.41
CA LYS A 127 1.23 -18.30 25.61
C LYS A 127 1.47 -17.58 24.29
N GLU A 128 2.03 -18.27 23.31
CA GLU A 128 2.41 -17.63 22.05
C GLU A 128 1.18 -17.27 21.20
N SER A 129 0.15 -18.14 21.16
CA SER A 129 -1.11 -17.80 20.46
C SER A 129 -1.79 -16.55 21.02
N THR A 130 -1.83 -16.39 22.35
CA THR A 130 -2.33 -15.17 22.99
C THR A 130 -1.49 -13.96 22.58
N ARG A 131 -0.15 -14.06 22.64
CA ARG A 131 0.75 -12.97 22.26
C ARG A 131 0.55 -12.53 20.80
N ILE A 132 0.42 -13.48 19.88
CA ILE A 132 0.17 -13.20 18.46
C ILE A 132 -1.19 -12.54 18.26
N ALA A 133 -2.24 -13.07 18.89
CA ALA A 133 -3.58 -12.52 18.80
C ALA A 133 -3.64 -11.08 19.33
N GLU A 134 -2.96 -10.79 20.44
CA GLU A 134 -2.83 -9.44 20.99
C GLU A 134 -2.06 -8.50 20.05
N ALA A 135 -0.96 -8.97 19.44
CA ALA A 135 -0.21 -8.18 18.48
C ALA A 135 -1.06 -7.80 17.26
N ILE A 136 -1.83 -8.75 16.71
CA ILE A 136 -2.76 -8.50 15.60
C ILE A 136 -3.85 -7.51 16.02
N ARG A 137 -4.46 -7.72 17.20
CA ARG A 137 -5.51 -6.84 17.72
C ARG A 137 -4.99 -5.40 17.86
N ASP A 138 -3.83 -5.23 18.48
CA ASP A 138 -3.24 -3.92 18.73
C ASP A 138 -2.80 -3.22 17.42
N PHE A 139 -2.32 -4.00 16.45
CA PHE A 139 -1.99 -3.53 15.11
C PHE A 139 -3.23 -3.01 14.38
N VAL A 140 -4.28 -3.83 14.30
CA VAL A 140 -5.56 -3.48 13.65
C VAL A 140 -6.22 -2.27 14.33
N LYS A 141 -6.20 -2.24 15.67
CA LYS A 141 -6.73 -1.11 16.45
C LYS A 141 -6.03 0.20 16.13
N ALA A 142 -4.74 0.17 15.80
CA ALA A 142 -3.99 1.37 15.43
C ALA A 142 -4.53 2.01 14.15
N PHE A 143 -4.92 1.21 13.14
CA PHE A 143 -5.56 1.72 11.93
C PHE A 143 -6.96 2.29 12.23
N ILE A 144 -7.78 1.54 12.98
CA ILE A 144 -9.15 1.96 13.33
C ILE A 144 -9.17 3.30 14.08
N GLN A 145 -8.18 3.54 14.95
CA GLN A 145 -8.13 4.73 15.79
C GLN A 145 -7.35 5.89 15.17
N PHE A 146 -6.74 5.69 14.01
CA PHE A 146 -5.95 6.72 13.35
C PHE A 146 -6.87 7.83 12.82
N LYS A 147 -6.57 9.09 13.17
CA LYS A 147 -7.51 10.21 12.98
C LYS A 147 -7.30 11.01 11.69
N LYS A 148 -6.19 10.77 10.99
CA LYS A 148 -5.84 11.46 9.75
C LYS A 148 -6.08 10.52 8.57
N PRO A 149 -6.32 10.99 7.35
CA PRO A 149 -6.49 10.11 6.21
C PRO A 149 -5.25 9.22 5.97
N ILE A 150 -5.46 7.95 5.72
CA ILE A 150 -4.46 6.97 5.28
C ILE A 150 -4.68 6.69 3.79
N VAL A 151 -3.71 7.08 2.98
CA VAL A 151 -3.59 6.69 1.58
C VAL A 151 -2.62 5.52 1.49
N VAL A 152 -3.02 4.43 0.84
CA VAL A 152 -2.17 3.25 0.63
C VAL A 152 -1.81 3.15 -0.85
N ALA A 153 -0.51 3.04 -1.16
CA ALA A 153 0.00 2.79 -2.50
C ALA A 153 0.56 1.36 -2.60
N ILE A 154 -0.10 0.53 -3.40
CA ILE A 154 0.12 -0.90 -3.52
C ILE A 154 0.81 -1.20 -4.86
N ASN A 155 2.06 -1.63 -4.77
CA ASN A 155 2.94 -1.89 -5.91
C ASN A 155 2.98 -3.36 -6.36
N GLY A 156 2.32 -4.26 -5.64
CA GLY A 156 2.36 -5.71 -5.88
C GLY A 156 1.35 -6.46 -5.00
N PRO A 157 1.50 -7.80 -4.86
CA PRO A 157 0.56 -8.63 -4.11
C PRO A 157 0.32 -8.15 -2.67
N ALA A 158 -0.93 -8.18 -2.24
CA ALA A 158 -1.33 -7.98 -0.84
C ALA A 158 -2.10 -9.22 -0.37
N LEU A 159 -1.61 -9.87 0.68
CA LEU A 159 -2.08 -11.19 1.11
C LEU A 159 -2.52 -11.19 2.58
N GLY A 160 -3.55 -11.98 2.90
CA GLY A 160 -4.00 -12.23 4.26
C GLY A 160 -4.21 -10.94 5.05
N LEU A 161 -3.48 -10.79 6.16
CA LEU A 161 -3.55 -9.58 6.97
C LEU A 161 -3.21 -8.30 6.18
N GLY A 162 -2.26 -8.37 5.24
CA GLY A 162 -1.84 -7.26 4.38
C GLY A 162 -2.94 -6.77 3.42
N ALA A 163 -3.85 -7.64 2.99
CA ALA A 163 -5.04 -7.26 2.24
C ALA A 163 -6.20 -6.82 3.17
N SER A 164 -6.38 -7.50 4.30
CA SER A 164 -7.52 -7.25 5.19
C SER A 164 -7.46 -5.90 5.93
N ILE A 165 -6.29 -5.26 6.03
CA ILE A 165 -6.18 -3.90 6.61
C ILE A 165 -6.57 -2.80 5.64
N LEU A 166 -6.67 -3.08 4.34
CA LEU A 166 -6.90 -2.05 3.33
C LEU A 166 -8.26 -1.35 3.48
N PRO A 167 -9.37 -2.03 3.82
CA PRO A 167 -10.63 -1.36 4.11
C PRO A 167 -10.64 -0.50 5.39
N LEU A 168 -9.58 -0.57 6.20
CA LEU A 168 -9.40 0.30 7.37
C LEU A 168 -8.65 1.60 7.01
N CYS A 169 -8.24 1.74 5.74
CA CYS A 169 -7.62 2.94 5.20
C CYS A 169 -8.66 3.71 4.35
N ASP A 170 -8.35 4.97 4.03
CA ASP A 170 -9.30 5.86 3.35
C ASP A 170 -9.23 5.74 1.83
N ILE A 171 -8.03 5.61 1.25
CA ILE A 171 -7.82 5.50 -0.19
C ILE A 171 -6.80 4.40 -0.48
N VAL A 172 -7.12 3.53 -1.43
CA VAL A 172 -6.23 2.46 -1.90
C VAL A 172 -5.93 2.68 -3.38
N TRP A 173 -4.67 2.98 -3.70
CA TRP A 173 -4.16 3.02 -5.07
C TRP A 173 -3.37 1.76 -5.35
N ALA A 174 -3.80 1.02 -6.37
CA ALA A 174 -3.18 -0.24 -6.76
C ALA A 174 -2.55 -0.11 -8.15
N SER A 175 -1.31 -0.59 -8.27
CA SER A 175 -0.70 -0.87 -9.57
C SER A 175 -1.51 -1.92 -10.31
N GLU A 176 -1.53 -1.88 -11.64
CA GLU A 176 -2.13 -2.93 -12.49
C GLU A 176 -1.52 -4.33 -12.25
N LYS A 177 -0.32 -4.39 -11.65
CA LYS A 177 0.35 -5.65 -11.29
C LYS A 177 -0.04 -6.17 -9.91
N ALA A 178 -0.77 -5.38 -9.13
CA ALA A 178 -1.21 -5.77 -7.79
C ALA A 178 -2.39 -6.75 -7.88
N TRP A 179 -2.42 -7.69 -6.95
CA TRP A 179 -3.56 -8.57 -6.74
C TRP A 179 -3.73 -8.84 -5.25
N PHE A 180 -4.94 -9.26 -4.88
CA PHE A 180 -5.38 -9.33 -3.50
C PHE A 180 -5.89 -10.73 -3.19
N GLN A 181 -5.50 -11.28 -2.03
CA GLN A 181 -6.00 -12.58 -1.60
C GLN A 181 -6.05 -12.68 -0.08
N THR A 182 -7.09 -13.29 0.46
CA THR A 182 -7.20 -13.60 1.90
C THR A 182 -7.41 -15.11 2.08
N PRO A 183 -6.36 -15.94 1.97
CA PRO A 183 -6.48 -17.40 1.91
C PRO A 183 -6.73 -18.05 3.29
N TYR A 184 -7.54 -17.42 4.16
CA TYR A 184 -7.77 -17.83 5.54
C TYR A 184 -8.31 -19.27 5.65
N ALA A 185 -9.25 -19.66 4.79
CA ALA A 185 -9.79 -21.02 4.78
C ALA A 185 -8.72 -22.07 4.42
N THR A 186 -7.90 -21.79 3.40
CA THR A 186 -6.80 -22.68 2.96
C THR A 186 -5.81 -22.95 4.08
N ILE A 187 -5.54 -21.95 4.94
CA ILE A 187 -4.62 -22.04 6.07
C ILE A 187 -5.32 -22.33 7.41
N ARG A 188 -6.62 -22.65 7.40
CA ARG A 188 -7.44 -22.99 8.58
C ARG A 188 -7.45 -21.90 9.67
N LEU A 189 -7.45 -20.64 9.26
CA LEU A 189 -7.63 -19.49 10.13
C LEU A 189 -8.99 -18.83 9.89
N THR A 190 -9.51 -18.15 10.91
CA THR A 190 -10.63 -17.24 10.74
C THR A 190 -10.16 -15.91 10.14
N PRO A 191 -11.05 -15.12 9.51
CA PRO A 191 -10.70 -13.81 9.00
C PRO A 191 -10.15 -12.87 10.08
N ALA A 192 -9.16 -12.05 9.71
CA ALA A 192 -8.52 -11.04 10.57
C ALA A 192 -8.70 -9.62 9.98
N GLY A 193 -8.17 -8.60 10.65
CA GLY A 193 -8.21 -7.22 10.11
C GLY A 193 -9.62 -6.64 9.95
N CYS A 194 -10.58 -7.13 10.75
CA CYS A 194 -12.01 -6.79 10.61
C CYS A 194 -12.64 -7.18 9.26
N SER A 195 -11.97 -7.99 8.44
CA SER A 195 -12.46 -8.39 7.11
C SER A 195 -13.78 -9.15 7.15
N SER A 196 -14.10 -9.87 8.24
CA SER A 196 -15.41 -10.49 8.44
C SER A 196 -16.57 -9.48 8.48
N TYR A 197 -16.29 -8.21 8.78
CA TYR A 197 -17.24 -7.12 8.74
C TYR A 197 -17.05 -6.24 7.51
N THR A 198 -15.82 -5.81 7.23
CA THR A 198 -15.57 -4.82 6.17
C THR A 198 -15.77 -5.39 4.78
N PHE A 199 -15.32 -6.62 4.50
CA PHE A 199 -15.44 -7.20 3.15
C PHE A 199 -16.91 -7.36 2.71
N PRO A 200 -17.82 -7.91 3.53
CA PRO A 200 -19.23 -7.94 3.17
C PRO A 200 -19.85 -6.57 2.89
N GLN A 201 -19.35 -5.50 3.52
CA GLN A 201 -19.84 -4.13 3.29
C GLN A 201 -19.36 -3.56 1.95
N ILE A 202 -18.13 -3.87 1.53
CA ILE A 202 -17.55 -3.33 0.28
C ILE A 202 -17.77 -4.23 -0.94
N LEU A 203 -17.91 -5.54 -0.76
CA LEU A 203 -18.06 -6.53 -1.84
C LEU A 203 -19.46 -7.17 -1.88
N GLY A 204 -20.21 -7.11 -0.78
CA GLY A 204 -21.43 -7.90 -0.58
C GLY A 204 -21.14 -9.26 0.08
N VAL A 205 -22.15 -9.86 0.73
CA VAL A 205 -22.02 -11.08 1.55
C VAL A 205 -21.68 -12.34 0.74
N ALA A 206 -22.04 -12.36 -0.56
CA ALA A 206 -21.82 -13.52 -1.42
C ALA A 206 -20.36 -13.68 -1.90
N LEU A 207 -19.54 -12.64 -1.70
CA LEU A 207 -18.13 -12.59 -2.05
C LEU A 207 -17.24 -12.80 -0.81
#